data_AF-D3E4P6-F1
#
_entry.id   AF-D3E4P6-F1
#
_cell.length_a   1.000
_cell.length_b   1.000
_cell.length_c   1.000
_cell.angle_alpha   90.00
_cell.angle_beta   90.00
_cell.angle_gamma   90.00
#
_symmetry.space_group_name_H-M   'P 1'
#
loop_
_entity.id
_entity.type
_entity.pdbx_description
1 polymer ?
#
loop_
_entity_poly.entity_id
_entity_poly.type
_entity_poly.pdbx_seq_one_letter_code
_entity_poly.pdbx_strand_id
1 'polypeptide(L)' 'MITCNVCGHLNPPSALVCENCGSDLSDSPDLGGGFDDDDR' A
#
# COMPACT_ATOMS: atom_id res chain seq x y z
N MET A 1 9.64 1.23 -1.90
CA MET A 1 9.39 -0.08 -2.52
C MET A 1 8.25 -0.73 -1.76
N ILE A 2 7.29 -1.37 -2.44
CA ILE A 2 6.10 -1.93 -1.81
C ILE A 2 6.19 -3.45 -1.86
N THR A 3 6.11 -4.09 -0.72
CA THR A 3 6.04 -5.55 -0.65
C THR A 3 4.57 -5.97 -0.76
N CYS A 4 4.28 -6.85 -1.70
CA CYS A 4 2.93 -7.38 -1.86
C CYS A 4 2.53 -8.20 -0.63
N ASN A 5 1.44 -7.81 0.04
CA ASN A 5 0.91 -8.54 1.20
C ASN A 5 0.31 -9.91 0.84
N VAL A 6 0.07 -10.18 -0.45
CA VAL A 6 -0.52 -11.44 -0.93
C VAL A 6 0.55 -12.49 -1.23
N CYS A 7 1.60 -12.13 -1.98
CA CYS A 7 2.62 -13.08 -2.43
C CYS A 7 4.04 -12.78 -1.95
N GLY A 8 4.26 -11.64 -1.28
CA GLY A 8 5.58 -11.22 -0.81
C GLY A 8 6.50 -10.65 -1.90
N HIS A 9 6.03 -10.51 -3.14
CA HIS A 9 6.85 -9.95 -4.22
C HIS A 9 7.14 -8.46 -3.99
N LEU A 10 8.34 -8.04 -4.38
CA LEU A 10 8.77 -6.65 -4.25
C LEU A 10 8.38 -5.86 -5.49
N ASN A 11 7.48 -4.89 -5.34
CA ASN A 11 6.96 -4.07 -6.42
C ASN A 11 7.48 -2.62 -6.28
N PRO A 12 7.54 -1.87 -7.41
CA PRO A 12 7.90 -0.46 -7.35
C PRO A 12 6.85 0.36 -6.57
N PRO A 13 7.23 1.48 -5.95
CA PRO A 13 6.32 2.28 -5.11
C PRO A 13 5.19 2.96 -5.89
N SER A 14 5.29 3.00 -7.22
CA SER A 14 4.25 3.50 -8.13
C SER A 14 3.35 2.38 -8.68
N ALA A 15 3.58 1.12 -8.31
CA ALA A 15 2.74 0.00 -8.75
C ALA A 15 1.40 0.04 -8.02
N LEU A 16 0.32 0.15 -8.79
CA LEU A 16 -1.05 -0.01 -8.29
C LEU A 16 -1.43 -1.50 -8.14
N VAL A 17 -0.71 -2.38 -8.82
CA VAL A 17 -1.01 -3.82 -8.88
C VAL A 17 0.29 -4.62 -8.84
N CYS A 18 0.26 -5.78 -8.19
CA CYS A 18 1.44 -6.63 -8.10
C CYS A 18 1.74 -7.27 -9.46
N GLU A 19 2.96 -7.09 -9.96
CA GLU A 19 3.37 -7.63 -11.27
C GLU A 19 3.51 -9.16 -11.26
N ASN A 20 3.62 -9.77 -10.07
CA ASN A 20 3.78 -11.22 -9.93
C ASN A 20 2.45 -11.97 -9.76
N CYS A 21 1.52 -11.45 -8.95
CA CYS A 21 0.26 -12.14 -8.64
C CYS A 21 -1.02 -11.37 -9.02
N GLY A 22 -0.90 -10.09 -9.41
CA GLY A 22 -2.04 -9.26 -9.79
C GLY A 22 -2.89 -8.73 -8.62
N SER A 23 -2.39 -8.78 -7.38
CA SER A 23 -3.10 -8.20 -6.24
C SER A 23 -3.05 -6.67 -6.27
N ASP A 24 -4.11 -6.00 -5.83
CA ASP A 24 -4.10 -4.55 -5.69
C ASP A 24 -3.10 -4.10 -4.60
N LEU A 25 -2.29 -3.10 -4.94
CA LEU A 25 -1.28 -2.46 -4.09
C LEU A 25 -1.61 -0.97 -3.87
N SER A 26 -2.74 -0.49 -4.38
CA SER A 26 -3.19 0.90 -4.32
C SER A 26 -3.49 1.35 -2.89
N ASP A 27 -3.80 0.40 -2.00
CA ASP A 27 -4.06 0.60 -0.57
C ASP A 27 -2.76 0.63 0.27
N SER A 28 -1.71 1.28 -0.21
CA SER A 28 -0.56 1.66 0.64
C SER A 28 -0.45 3.18 0.79
N PRO A 29 -1.46 3.89 1.30
CA PRO A 29 -1.39 5.32 1.57
C PRO A 29 -0.72 5.55 2.93
N ASP A 30 0.60 5.48 2.99
CA ASP A 30 1.35 6.08 4.10
C ASP A 30 2.51 6.84 3.45
N LEU A 31 2.39 8.15 3.21
CA LEU A 31 2.13 9.19 4.20
C LEU A 31 1.26 10.31 3.60
N GLY A 32 0.02 10.49 4.08
CA GLY A 32 -0.75 11.66 3.66
C GLY A 32 -2.22 11.76 4.09
N GLY A 33 -2.52 11.63 5.38
CA GLY A 33 -3.72 12.21 5.99
C GLY A 33 -4.87 11.22 6.26
N GLY A 34 -5.68 11.36 7.30
CA GLY A 34 -5.77 12.38 8.37
C GLY A 34 -5.64 11.71 9.74
N PHE A 35 -5.00 12.32 10.74
CA PHE A 35 -5.37 13.59 11.38
C PHE A 35 -6.79 13.58 11.91
N ASP A 36 -6.82 13.62 13.25
CA ASP A 36 -7.78 14.29 14.12
C ASP A 36 -8.87 13.39 14.70
N ASP A 37 -9.12 13.40 16.00
CA ASP A 37 -8.43 13.92 17.18
C ASP A 37 -9.21 13.28 18.33
N ASP A 38 -8.52 13.12 19.43
CA ASP A 38 -8.97 12.60 20.71
C ASP A 38 -10.26 13.27 21.27
N ASP A 39 -10.83 12.61 22.28
CA ASP A 39 -11.62 13.22 23.37
C ASP A 39 -13.09 13.65 23.14
N ARG A 40 -14.02 12.72 23.43
CA ARG A 40 -14.95 12.87 24.58
C ARG A 40 -15.79 11.63 24.89
#